data_AF-A0A7S2P4P5-F1
#
_entry.id   AF-A0A7S2P4P5-F1
#
_cell.length_a   1.000
_cell.length_b   1.000
_cell.length_c   1.000
_cell.angle_alpha   90.00
_cell.angle_beta   90.00
_cell.angle_gamma   90.00
#
_symmetry.space_group_name_H-M   'P 1'
#
loop_
_entity.id
_entity.type
_entity.pdbx_description
1 polymer ?
#
loop_
_entity_poly.entity_id
_entity_poly.type
_entity_poly.pdbx_seq_one_letter_code
_entity_poly.pdbx_strand_id
1 'polypeptide(L)'
;MALVHSIGSRIRVSNTLNIGIGRLDRQMFDKIWDVSVQLLRRRYDTGSILTVDATLDPSLAARGERRYIYNQSRCARCSGKVSSWNMSGRTCYACEGGCQTKQFLLPSTPPVKSKAVAKGKSNEVIAAVAKKPESKVVKSKRSEQPTQHVPFISHCAPVTIDQRLKEHGPERLTIKEIRSIIEHKVGSNALPSKSSNKATHVQALRNLLEKESMMSTTSSMSRHLPPPTISAEDAAREKAISGENRAVEHIAELSREQATKAISVTPSPAEAKKRKKGRRGGGEKDDEAGVEKRKSTRRKLLHDNTDDGSK
;
A
#
# COMPACT_ATOMS: atom_id res chain seq x y z
N MET A 1 -10.45 -54.46 -45.79
CA MET A 1 -10.47 -54.45 -44.31
C MET A 1 -9.55 -53.35 -43.82
N ALA A 2 -10.03 -52.52 -42.89
CA ALA A 2 -9.58 -51.15 -42.68
C ALA A 2 -8.20 -51.02 -42.02
N LEU A 3 -7.33 -50.21 -42.64
CA LEU A 3 -6.11 -49.64 -42.04
C LEU A 3 -6.50 -48.42 -41.19
N VAL A 4 -6.26 -48.49 -39.89
CA VAL A 4 -6.40 -47.34 -38.97
C VAL A 4 -5.02 -46.68 -38.84
N HIS A 5 -4.82 -45.55 -39.51
CA HIS A 5 -3.64 -44.71 -39.33
C HIS A 5 -3.82 -43.84 -38.08
N SER A 6 -3.05 -44.13 -37.04
CA SER A 6 -2.96 -43.31 -35.82
C SER A 6 -2.02 -42.12 -36.07
N ILE A 7 -2.60 -40.92 -36.20
CA ILE A 7 -1.88 -39.65 -36.30
C ILE A 7 -1.53 -39.21 -34.88
N GLY A 8 -0.37 -39.66 -34.40
CA GLY A 8 0.24 -39.18 -33.16
C GLY A 8 0.93 -37.83 -33.38
N SER A 9 0.19 -36.74 -33.21
CA SER A 9 0.74 -35.38 -33.17
C SER A 9 1.73 -35.23 -32.01
N ARG A 10 3.04 -35.33 -32.30
CA ARG A 10 4.12 -34.94 -31.39
C ARG A 10 4.10 -33.43 -31.21
N ILE A 11 3.44 -32.94 -30.17
CA ILE A 11 3.69 -31.60 -29.63
C ILE A 11 5.11 -31.63 -29.05
N ARG A 12 6.09 -31.06 -29.75
CA ARG A 12 7.38 -30.69 -29.15
C ARG A 12 7.11 -29.58 -28.15
N VAL A 13 7.00 -29.94 -26.87
CA VAL A 13 7.08 -28.97 -25.78
C VAL A 13 8.55 -28.55 -25.70
N SER A 14 8.84 -27.38 -26.27
CA SER A 14 10.17 -26.76 -26.24
C SER A 14 10.68 -26.64 -24.80
N ASN A 15 11.96 -26.99 -24.59
CA ASN A 15 12.72 -26.86 -23.35
C ASN A 15 12.25 -25.69 -22.47
N THR A 16 11.47 -25.99 -21.46
CA THR A 16 11.19 -25.09 -20.35
C THR A 16 12.47 -24.93 -19.55
N LEU A 17 13.05 -23.73 -19.60
CA LEU A 17 14.09 -23.26 -18.68
C LEU A 17 13.53 -23.36 -17.26
N ASN A 18 13.80 -24.49 -16.62
CA ASN A 18 13.44 -24.76 -15.24
C ASN A 18 14.43 -23.98 -14.36
N ILE A 19 14.20 -22.67 -14.22
CA ILE A 19 14.84 -21.86 -13.17
C ILE A 19 14.18 -22.30 -11.86
N GLY A 20 14.56 -23.48 -11.38
CA GLY A 20 14.11 -23.98 -10.10
C GLY A 20 14.58 -23.02 -9.02
N ILE A 21 13.64 -22.52 -8.21
CA ILE A 21 13.92 -21.67 -7.04
C ILE A 21 15.00 -22.29 -6.13
N GLY A 22 15.16 -23.62 -6.16
CA GLY A 22 16.20 -24.36 -5.43
C GLY A 22 17.65 -24.12 -5.86
N ARG A 23 17.94 -23.18 -6.76
CA ARG A 23 19.31 -22.78 -7.13
C ARG A 23 19.71 -21.36 -6.69
N LEU A 24 18.83 -20.65 -5.98
CA LEU A 24 19.17 -19.34 -5.42
C LEU A 24 20.01 -19.53 -4.15
N ASP A 25 21.25 -19.04 -4.18
CA ASP A 25 22.02 -18.88 -2.95
C ASP A 25 21.29 -17.93 -1.98
N ARG A 26 21.51 -18.11 -0.68
CA ARG A 26 20.83 -17.35 0.36
C ARG A 26 21.05 -15.85 0.21
N GLN A 27 22.26 -15.41 -0.13
CA GLN A 27 22.54 -13.98 -0.29
C GLN A 27 21.76 -13.37 -1.46
N MET A 28 21.64 -14.12 -2.57
CA MET A 28 20.85 -13.68 -3.72
C MET A 28 19.36 -13.66 -3.40
N PHE A 29 18.87 -14.65 -2.66
CA PHE A 29 17.49 -14.67 -2.18
C PHE A 29 17.18 -13.46 -1.30
N ASP A 30 18.01 -13.18 -0.30
CA ASP A 30 17.83 -12.05 0.62
C ASP A 30 17.84 -10.72 -0.15
N LYS A 31 18.72 -10.57 -1.14
CA LYS A 31 18.73 -9.40 -2.04
C LYS A 31 17.43 -9.25 -2.83
N ILE A 32 16.90 -10.33 -3.40
CA ILE A 32 15.62 -10.31 -4.15
C ILE A 32 14.48 -9.96 -3.20
N TRP A 33 14.49 -10.53 -1.99
CA TRP A 33 13.50 -10.26 -0.95
C TRP A 33 13.50 -8.78 -0.55
N ASP A 34 14.67 -8.22 -0.24
CA ASP A 34 14.81 -6.83 0.17
C ASP A 34 14.34 -5.86 -0.91
N VAL A 35 14.74 -6.08 -2.17
CA VAL A 35 14.27 -5.28 -3.31
C VAL A 35 12.75 -5.38 -3.45
N SER A 36 12.18 -6.57 -3.28
CA SER A 36 10.72 -6.78 -3.36
C SER A 36 9.98 -6.02 -2.26
N VAL A 37 10.48 -6.07 -1.02
CA VAL A 37 9.91 -5.33 0.12
C VAL A 37 10.01 -3.82 -0.10
N GLN A 38 11.16 -3.32 -0.56
CA GLN A 38 11.34 -1.89 -0.84
C GLN A 38 10.38 -1.38 -1.91
N LEU A 39 10.20 -2.13 -3.01
CA LEU A 39 9.25 -1.78 -4.07
C LEU A 39 7.80 -1.75 -3.57
N LEU A 40 7.42 -2.68 -2.70
CA LEU A 40 6.07 -2.72 -2.11
C LEU A 40 5.84 -1.56 -1.14
N ARG A 41 6.80 -1.24 -0.27
CA ARG A 41 6.73 -0.08 0.63
C ARG A 41 6.61 1.22 -0.15
N ARG A 42 7.48 1.44 -1.15
CA ARG A 42 7.40 2.61 -2.02
C ARG A 42 6.05 2.74 -2.72
N ARG A 43 5.50 1.62 -3.20
CA ARG A 43 4.16 1.61 -3.81
C ARG A 43 3.09 2.02 -2.82
N TYR A 44 3.18 1.56 -1.58
CA TYR A 44 2.27 1.93 -0.51
C TYR A 44 2.35 3.44 -0.21
N ASP A 45 3.55 3.96 0.00
CA ASP A 45 3.78 5.37 0.37
C ASP A 45 3.36 6.34 -0.74
N THR A 46 3.63 5.99 -2.01
CA THR A 46 3.36 6.88 -3.15
C THR A 46 2.00 6.64 -3.82
N GLY A 47 1.28 5.59 -3.42
CA GLY A 47 0.04 5.16 -4.07
C GLY A 47 0.22 4.71 -5.53
N SER A 48 1.46 4.43 -5.98
CA SER A 48 1.73 4.12 -7.38
C SER A 48 2.90 3.15 -7.58
N ILE A 49 2.87 2.39 -8.68
CA ILE A 49 3.93 1.45 -9.03
C ILE A 49 5.12 2.23 -9.63
N LEU A 50 6.07 2.58 -8.77
CA LEU A 50 7.36 3.18 -9.11
C LEU A 50 8.45 2.13 -8.92
N THR A 51 9.05 1.68 -10.04
CA THR A 51 10.21 0.77 -9.95
C THR A 51 11.52 1.53 -10.07
N VAL A 52 11.54 2.68 -10.76
CA VAL A 52 12.69 3.58 -10.78
C VAL A 52 12.95 4.12 -9.39
N ASP A 53 14.19 4.02 -8.95
CA ASP A 53 14.66 4.53 -7.68
C ASP A 53 15.43 5.83 -7.90
N ALA A 54 14.93 6.94 -7.34
CA ALA A 54 15.57 8.24 -7.46
C ALA A 54 16.95 8.28 -6.77
N THR A 55 17.19 7.41 -5.78
CA THR A 55 18.50 7.31 -5.11
C THR A 55 19.52 6.57 -5.97
N LEU A 56 19.09 5.56 -6.72
CA LEU A 56 19.99 4.75 -7.56
C LEU A 56 20.18 5.34 -8.95
N ASP A 57 19.12 5.91 -9.56
CA ASP A 57 19.14 6.45 -10.91
C ASP A 57 18.42 7.82 -10.97
N PRO A 58 18.98 8.87 -10.34
CA PRO A 58 18.35 10.19 -10.23
C PRO A 58 18.05 10.84 -11.58
N SER A 59 18.88 10.59 -12.60
CA SER A 59 18.67 11.10 -13.96
C SER A 59 17.40 10.54 -14.61
N LEU A 60 17.02 9.30 -14.31
CA LEU A 60 15.78 8.69 -14.82
C LEU A 60 14.57 9.24 -14.08
N ALA A 61 14.68 9.39 -12.76
CA ALA A 61 13.63 9.99 -11.95
C ALA A 61 13.36 11.45 -12.38
N ALA A 62 14.40 12.24 -12.65
CA ALA A 62 14.28 13.62 -13.13
C ALA A 62 13.58 13.72 -14.50
N ARG A 63 13.70 12.70 -15.35
CA ARG A 63 12.97 12.60 -16.62
C ARG A 63 11.51 12.18 -16.47
N GLY A 64 11.06 11.93 -15.24
CA GLY A 64 9.71 11.44 -14.94
C GLY A 64 9.50 9.95 -15.26
N GLU A 65 10.58 9.19 -15.46
CA GLU A 65 10.47 7.77 -15.77
C GLU A 65 10.07 7.01 -14.51
N ARG A 66 8.99 6.23 -14.61
CA ARG A 66 8.41 5.51 -13.46
C ARG A 66 8.82 4.04 -13.42
N ARG A 67 9.18 3.46 -14.57
CA ARG A 67 9.38 2.00 -14.71
C ARG A 67 10.64 1.66 -15.48
N TYR A 68 11.41 0.69 -14.98
CA TYR A 68 12.62 0.24 -15.70
C TYR A 68 12.31 -0.59 -16.95
N ILE A 69 11.38 -1.55 -16.88
CA ILE A 69 11.17 -2.56 -17.94
C ILE A 69 9.70 -2.88 -18.26
N TYR A 70 8.76 -2.67 -17.33
CA TYR A 70 7.40 -3.14 -17.50
C TYR A 70 6.65 -2.36 -18.58
N ASN A 71 6.18 -3.07 -19.62
CA ASN A 71 5.55 -2.48 -20.80
C ASN A 71 6.44 -1.47 -21.54
N GLN A 72 7.76 -1.66 -21.47
CA GLN A 72 8.75 -0.86 -22.20
C GLN A 72 9.40 -1.70 -23.29
N SER A 73 9.78 -1.08 -24.41
CA SER A 73 10.56 -1.73 -25.48
C SER A 73 12.07 -1.70 -25.22
N ARG A 74 12.52 -0.71 -24.43
CA ARG A 74 13.92 -0.51 -24.03
C ARG A 74 14.00 -0.30 -22.53
N CYS A 75 15.05 -0.82 -21.90
CA CYS A 75 15.27 -0.67 -20.46
C CYS A 75 15.62 0.78 -20.16
N ALA A 76 14.93 1.41 -19.21
CA ALA A 76 15.23 2.80 -18.84
C ALA A 76 16.67 2.97 -18.31
N ARG A 77 17.27 1.92 -17.73
CA ARG A 77 18.60 1.97 -17.11
C ARG A 77 19.74 1.85 -18.11
N CYS A 78 19.82 0.73 -18.84
CA CYS A 78 20.93 0.51 -19.79
C CYS A 78 20.55 0.79 -21.25
N SER A 79 19.32 1.21 -21.54
CA SER A 79 18.79 1.37 -22.90
C SER A 79 18.78 0.09 -23.75
N GLY A 80 19.09 -1.07 -23.17
CA GLY A 80 19.05 -2.37 -23.84
C GLY A 80 17.64 -2.83 -24.17
N LYS A 81 17.52 -3.78 -25.11
CA LYS A 81 16.23 -4.34 -25.52
C LYS A 81 15.53 -5.03 -24.35
N VAL A 82 14.23 -4.81 -24.22
CA VAL A 82 13.37 -5.57 -23.29
C VAL A 82 12.67 -6.67 -24.08
N SER A 83 12.81 -7.91 -23.65
CA SER A 83 12.05 -9.03 -24.16
C SER A 83 10.84 -9.30 -23.28
N SER A 84 9.76 -9.78 -23.89
CA SER A 84 8.55 -10.19 -23.19
C SER A 84 8.11 -11.58 -23.64
N TRP A 85 7.65 -12.41 -22.71
CA TRP A 85 7.13 -13.75 -23.00
C TRP A 85 5.99 -14.11 -22.06
N ASN A 86 5.18 -15.09 -22.45
CA ASN A 86 4.12 -15.62 -21.59
C ASN A 86 4.70 -16.68 -20.63
N MET A 87 4.40 -16.55 -19.35
CA MET A 87 4.71 -17.53 -18.31
C MET A 87 3.44 -17.78 -17.49
N SER A 88 2.85 -18.97 -17.65
CA SER A 88 1.63 -19.40 -16.94
C SER A 88 0.47 -18.38 -17.07
N GLY A 89 0.24 -17.87 -18.28
CA GLY A 89 -0.83 -16.93 -18.55
C GLY A 89 -0.53 -15.48 -18.16
N ARG A 90 0.68 -15.17 -17.68
CA ARG A 90 1.11 -13.79 -17.38
C ARG A 90 2.24 -13.36 -18.32
N THR A 91 2.23 -12.10 -18.75
CA THR A 91 3.33 -11.53 -19.54
C THR A 91 4.47 -11.13 -18.61
N CYS A 92 5.64 -11.73 -18.81
CA CYS A 92 6.88 -11.39 -18.14
C CYS A 92 7.72 -10.48 -19.03
N TYR A 93 8.55 -9.64 -18.41
CA TYR A 93 9.47 -8.73 -19.09
C TYR A 93 10.88 -8.92 -18.51
N ALA A 94 11.91 -8.90 -19.34
CA ALA A 94 13.29 -8.82 -18.88
C ALA A 94 14.18 -7.99 -19.81
N CYS A 95 15.15 -7.31 -19.21
CA CYS A 95 16.18 -6.56 -19.93
C CYS A 95 17.28 -7.51 -20.43
N GLU A 96 17.53 -7.51 -21.74
CA GLU A 96 18.59 -8.30 -22.37
C GLU A 96 19.93 -7.55 -22.45
N GLY A 97 19.93 -6.25 -22.14
CA GLY A 97 21.12 -5.39 -22.15
C GLY A 97 22.03 -5.52 -20.93
N GLY A 98 22.01 -6.67 -20.25
CA GLY A 98 22.92 -6.98 -19.14
C GLY A 98 22.42 -6.66 -17.73
N CYS A 99 21.33 -5.90 -17.55
CA CYS A 99 20.79 -5.63 -16.21
C CYS A 99 20.22 -6.88 -15.52
N GLN A 100 19.69 -7.82 -16.31
CA GLN A 100 19.25 -9.12 -15.84
C GLN A 100 20.07 -10.16 -16.60
N THR A 101 21.25 -10.48 -16.07
CA THR A 101 22.10 -11.51 -16.65
C THR A 101 21.27 -12.79 -16.75
N LYS A 102 20.97 -13.24 -17.97
CA LYS A 102 20.51 -14.61 -18.18
C LYS A 102 21.67 -15.44 -17.68
N GLN A 103 21.56 -15.96 -16.45
CA GLN A 103 22.40 -17.08 -16.07
C GLN A 103 22.04 -18.16 -17.09
N PHE A 104 22.83 -18.22 -18.16
CA PHE A 104 22.87 -19.38 -19.01
C PHE A 104 23.25 -20.48 -18.03
N LEU A 105 22.22 -21.19 -17.57
CA LEU A 105 22.39 -22.52 -17.04
C LEU A 105 23.10 -23.25 -18.17
N LEU A 106 24.43 -23.20 -18.15
CA LEU A 106 25.25 -24.04 -19.00
C LEU A 106 24.63 -25.42 -18.79
N PRO A 107 24.09 -26.05 -19.86
CA PRO A 107 23.61 -27.40 -19.71
C PRO A 107 24.78 -28.14 -19.11
N SER A 108 24.60 -28.67 -17.90
CA SER A 108 25.60 -29.54 -17.29
C SER A 108 25.61 -30.76 -18.19
N THR A 109 26.42 -30.69 -19.25
CA THR A 109 26.71 -31.83 -20.08
C THR A 109 27.31 -32.84 -19.11
N PRO A 110 26.69 -33.99 -18.86
CA PRO A 110 27.42 -35.06 -18.22
C PRO A 110 28.69 -35.28 -19.06
N PRO A 111 29.84 -35.59 -18.44
CA PRO A 111 31.08 -35.81 -19.19
C PRO A 111 30.87 -36.98 -20.16
N VAL A 112 30.51 -36.66 -21.41
CA VAL A 112 30.37 -37.63 -22.48
C VAL A 112 31.79 -38.00 -22.87
N LYS A 113 32.20 -39.21 -22.48
CA LYS A 113 33.41 -39.86 -23.01
C LYS A 113 33.30 -39.84 -24.54
N SER A 114 34.17 -39.06 -25.16
CA SER A 114 34.30 -38.91 -26.59
C SER A 114 34.63 -40.25 -27.24
N LYS A 115 33.70 -40.79 -28.03
CA LYS A 115 34.05 -41.64 -29.17
C LYS A 115 33.74 -40.87 -30.45
N ALA A 116 34.82 -40.55 -31.16
CA ALA A 116 34.82 -39.87 -32.44
C ALA A 116 34.14 -40.74 -33.52
N VAL A 117 33.20 -40.18 -34.28
CA VAL A 117 32.82 -40.68 -35.62
C VAL A 117 32.37 -39.51 -36.52
N ALA A 118 33.28 -39.17 -37.44
CA ALA A 118 33.13 -38.82 -38.86
C ALA A 118 31.90 -38.04 -39.43
N LYS A 119 32.26 -36.90 -40.07
CA LYS A 119 32.04 -36.49 -41.49
C LYS A 119 30.67 -36.74 -42.16
N GLY A 120 30.06 -35.65 -42.64
CA GLY A 120 29.10 -35.64 -43.77
C GLY A 120 28.32 -34.32 -43.87
N LYS A 121 28.79 -33.34 -44.64
CA LYS A 121 28.32 -32.90 -45.97
C LYS A 121 26.95 -32.16 -46.01
N SER A 122 27.08 -30.90 -46.44
CA SER A 122 26.13 -29.94 -47.03
C SER A 122 24.87 -30.48 -47.73
N ASN A 123 23.74 -29.77 -47.60
CA ASN A 123 23.15 -29.08 -48.75
C ASN A 123 22.05 -28.05 -48.42
N GLU A 124 22.18 -26.95 -49.15
CA GLU A 124 21.27 -25.86 -49.48
C GLU A 124 20.07 -26.34 -50.30
N VAL A 125 18.84 -25.87 -50.03
CA VAL A 125 17.80 -25.62 -51.06
C VAL A 125 16.82 -24.55 -50.57
N ILE A 126 16.67 -23.52 -51.41
CA ILE A 126 15.71 -22.42 -51.37
C ILE A 126 14.35 -22.92 -51.88
N ALA A 127 13.23 -22.63 -51.19
CA ALA A 127 11.90 -22.79 -51.76
C ALA A 127 10.96 -21.65 -51.33
N ALA A 128 10.71 -20.76 -52.28
CA ALA A 128 9.67 -19.75 -52.25
C ALA A 128 8.28 -20.39 -52.33
N VAL A 129 7.35 -19.98 -51.46
CA VAL A 129 5.94 -20.36 -51.56
C VAL A 129 5.06 -19.12 -51.52
N ALA A 130 4.12 -19.14 -52.46
CA ALA A 130 3.29 -18.07 -52.98
C ALA A 130 2.33 -17.43 -51.98
N LYS A 131 2.11 -16.13 -52.23
CA LYS A 131 1.11 -15.26 -51.59
C LYS A 131 -0.31 -15.68 -52.00
N LYS A 132 -1.21 -15.79 -51.03
CA LYS A 132 -2.66 -15.92 -51.23
C LYS A 132 -3.31 -14.59 -50.83
N PRO A 133 -4.23 -14.00 -51.63
CA PRO A 133 -4.90 -12.76 -51.26
C PRO A 133 -6.02 -13.04 -50.26
N GLU A 134 -5.87 -12.55 -49.03
CA GLU A 134 -6.94 -12.56 -48.02
C GLU A 134 -7.87 -11.33 -48.21
N SER A 135 -9.16 -11.64 -48.18
CA SER A 135 -10.31 -10.77 -48.34
C SER A 135 -10.45 -9.80 -47.16
N LYS A 136 -10.51 -8.50 -47.48
CA LYS A 136 -10.72 -7.41 -46.53
C LYS A 136 -12.18 -7.41 -46.03
N VAL A 137 -12.41 -7.96 -44.84
CA VAL A 137 -13.65 -7.70 -44.08
C VAL A 137 -13.46 -6.40 -43.31
N VAL A 138 -14.13 -5.34 -43.79
CA VAL A 138 -14.20 -4.03 -43.16
C VAL A 138 -15.01 -4.15 -41.87
N LYS A 139 -14.32 -4.28 -40.73
CA LYS A 139 -14.94 -4.14 -39.40
C LYS A 139 -15.23 -2.66 -39.14
N SER A 140 -16.51 -2.34 -39.05
CA SER A 140 -17.02 -1.03 -38.65
C SER A 140 -16.50 -0.64 -37.27
N LYS A 141 -15.84 0.52 -37.19
CA LYS A 141 -15.41 1.17 -35.95
C LYS A 141 -16.66 1.54 -35.14
N ARG A 142 -17.00 0.73 -34.15
CA ARG A 142 -17.92 1.11 -33.08
C ARG A 142 -17.17 2.10 -32.19
N SER A 143 -17.68 3.33 -32.09
CA SER A 143 -17.16 4.37 -31.21
C SER A 143 -17.23 3.88 -29.76
N GLU A 144 -16.09 3.47 -29.22
CA GLU A 144 -15.94 3.17 -27.80
C GLU A 144 -16.04 4.49 -27.03
N GLN A 145 -17.19 4.70 -26.40
CA GLN A 145 -17.33 5.70 -25.36
C GLN A 145 -16.32 5.40 -24.24
N PRO A 146 -15.67 6.42 -23.65
CA PRO A 146 -14.72 6.21 -22.56
C PRO A 146 -15.44 5.51 -21.42
N THR A 147 -15.12 4.23 -21.22
CA THR A 147 -15.68 3.45 -20.12
C THR A 147 -15.23 4.11 -18.82
N GLN A 148 -16.21 4.48 -17.99
CA GLN A 148 -15.96 5.06 -16.68
C GLN A 148 -14.98 4.15 -15.93
N HIS A 149 -13.80 4.66 -15.59
CA HIS A 149 -12.71 3.91 -14.99
C HIS A 149 -13.19 3.28 -13.67
N VAL A 150 -13.51 1.99 -13.73
CA VAL A 150 -13.92 1.19 -12.58
C VAL A 150 -12.68 0.97 -11.73
N PRO A 151 -12.59 1.50 -10.49
CA PRO A 151 -11.43 1.28 -9.64
C PRO A 151 -11.19 -0.22 -9.45
N PHE A 152 -9.96 -0.67 -9.73
CA PHE A 152 -9.56 -2.05 -9.52
C PHE A 152 -9.44 -2.30 -8.02
N ILE A 153 -10.48 -2.88 -7.42
CA ILE A 153 -10.48 -3.32 -6.02
C ILE A 153 -9.59 -4.57 -5.97
N SER A 154 -8.33 -4.42 -5.56
CA SER A 154 -7.42 -5.56 -5.42
C SER A 154 -7.91 -6.47 -4.31
N HIS A 155 -8.07 -7.76 -4.59
CA HIS A 155 -8.45 -8.81 -3.64
C HIS A 155 -7.48 -9.02 -2.46
N CYS A 156 -6.45 -8.18 -2.31
CA CYS A 156 -5.36 -8.36 -1.34
C CYS A 156 -5.51 -7.54 -0.06
N ALA A 157 -6.51 -6.67 0.06
CA ALA A 157 -6.88 -6.06 1.34
C ALA A 157 -8.17 -6.73 1.84
N PRO A 158 -8.22 -7.27 3.06
CA PRO A 158 -9.44 -7.85 3.62
C PRO A 158 -10.45 -6.73 3.92
N VAL A 159 -11.15 -6.25 2.89
CA VAL A 159 -12.23 -5.29 3.06
C VAL A 159 -13.48 -6.06 3.48
N THR A 160 -14.02 -5.74 4.66
CA THR A 160 -15.24 -6.37 5.16
C THR A 160 -16.43 -6.02 4.26
N ILE A 161 -17.46 -6.86 4.30
CA ILE A 161 -18.69 -6.66 3.50
C ILE A 161 -19.34 -5.31 3.88
N ASP A 162 -19.37 -4.98 5.17
CA ASP A 162 -19.94 -3.74 5.68
C ASP A 162 -19.19 -2.49 5.21
N GLN A 163 -17.85 -2.57 5.15
CA GLN A 163 -17.04 -1.47 4.64
C GLN A 163 -17.29 -1.23 3.15
N ARG A 164 -17.37 -2.29 2.33
CA ARG A 164 -17.73 -2.15 0.90
C ARG A 164 -19.14 -1.58 0.71
N LEU A 165 -20.09 -2.01 1.54
CA LEU A 165 -21.45 -1.48 1.51
C LEU A 165 -21.47 0.02 1.82
N LYS A 166 -20.68 0.46 2.81
CA LYS A 166 -20.60 1.86 3.23
C LYS A 166 -19.88 2.76 2.22
N GLU A 167 -18.77 2.30 1.65
CA GLU A 167 -17.93 3.12 0.75
C GLU A 167 -18.45 3.18 -0.68
N HIS A 168 -19.06 2.10 -1.18
CA HIS A 168 -19.38 1.98 -2.60
C HIS A 168 -20.83 1.59 -2.90
N GLY A 169 -21.65 1.39 -1.86
CA GLY A 169 -23.04 1.01 -2.02
C GLY A 169 -23.26 -0.46 -2.39
N PRO A 170 -24.53 -0.87 -2.47
CA PRO A 170 -24.93 -2.26 -2.71
C PRO A 170 -24.61 -2.77 -4.14
N GLU A 171 -24.32 -1.89 -5.09
CA GLU A 171 -24.04 -2.23 -6.49
C GLU A 171 -22.74 -3.03 -6.64
N ARG A 172 -21.78 -2.82 -5.73
CA ARG A 172 -20.48 -3.51 -5.72
C ARG A 172 -20.49 -4.88 -5.05
N LEU A 173 -21.58 -5.24 -4.38
CA LEU A 173 -21.72 -6.53 -3.73
C LEU A 173 -22.17 -7.62 -4.72
N THR A 174 -21.78 -8.85 -4.45
CA THR A 174 -22.28 -10.03 -5.16
C THR A 174 -23.68 -10.40 -4.67
N ILE A 175 -24.45 -11.16 -5.47
CA ILE A 175 -25.81 -11.58 -5.10
C ILE A 175 -25.81 -12.37 -3.79
N LYS A 176 -24.77 -13.20 -3.56
CA LYS A 176 -24.63 -13.99 -2.32
C LYS A 176 -24.44 -13.10 -1.09
N GLU A 177 -23.58 -12.08 -1.19
CA GLU A 177 -23.35 -11.10 -0.12
C GLU A 177 -24.62 -10.31 0.17
N ILE A 178 -25.29 -9.80 -0.87
CA ILE A 178 -26.54 -9.03 -0.72
C ILE A 178 -27.61 -9.86 0.00
N ARG A 179 -27.80 -11.12 -0.40
CA ARG A 179 -28.77 -12.02 0.25
C ARG A 179 -28.41 -12.28 1.72
N SER A 180 -27.13 -12.50 2.02
CA SER A 180 -26.67 -12.70 3.41
C SER A 180 -26.97 -11.49 4.30
N ILE A 181 -26.83 -10.26 3.76
CA ILE A 181 -27.14 -9.02 4.51
C ILE A 181 -28.64 -8.88 4.73
N ILE A 182 -29.46 -9.13 3.71
CA ILE A 182 -30.93 -9.07 3.81
C ILE A 182 -31.43 -10.11 4.83
N GLU A 183 -30.91 -11.33 4.74
CA GLU A 183 -31.26 -12.43 5.65
C GLU A 183 -30.89 -12.09 7.10
N HIS A 184 -29.72 -11.49 7.33
CA HIS A 184 -29.31 -11.05 8.65
C HIS A 184 -30.19 -9.92 9.21
N LYS A 185 -30.65 -8.97 8.39
CA LYS A 185 -31.43 -7.81 8.86
C LYS A 185 -32.92 -8.07 9.04
N VAL A 186 -33.53 -8.93 8.21
CA VAL A 186 -35.00 -9.10 8.15
C VAL A 186 -35.43 -10.56 8.30
N GLY A 187 -34.49 -11.51 8.23
CA GLY A 187 -34.77 -12.94 8.18
C GLY A 187 -35.06 -13.44 6.75
N SER A 188 -35.15 -14.76 6.61
CA SER A 188 -35.24 -15.42 5.29
C SER A 188 -36.57 -15.17 4.54
N ASN A 189 -37.60 -14.69 5.23
CA ASN A 189 -38.95 -14.48 4.67
C ASN A 189 -39.05 -13.26 3.73
N ALA A 190 -38.09 -12.33 3.79
CA ALA A 190 -38.10 -11.10 2.99
C ALA A 190 -37.14 -11.13 1.79
N LEU A 191 -36.57 -12.29 1.47
CA LEU A 191 -35.60 -12.42 0.38
C LEU A 191 -36.28 -12.45 -0.99
N PRO A 192 -35.77 -11.71 -1.99
CA PRO A 192 -36.16 -11.90 -3.38
C PRO A 192 -35.93 -13.35 -3.84
N SER A 193 -36.66 -13.79 -4.88
CA SER A 193 -36.47 -15.12 -5.46
C SER A 193 -35.00 -15.33 -5.86
N LYS A 194 -34.51 -16.56 -5.70
CA LYS A 194 -33.14 -16.96 -6.08
C LYS A 194 -32.86 -16.73 -7.58
N SER A 195 -33.91 -16.75 -8.41
CA SER A 195 -33.83 -16.53 -9.85
C SER A 195 -33.90 -15.04 -10.25
N SER A 196 -34.18 -14.13 -9.32
CA SER A 196 -34.27 -12.70 -9.63
C SER A 196 -32.91 -12.13 -10.02
N ASN A 197 -32.91 -11.15 -10.93
CA ASN A 197 -31.68 -10.50 -11.38
C ASN A 197 -30.98 -9.74 -10.22
N LYS A 198 -29.71 -9.36 -10.43
CA LYS A 198 -28.93 -8.61 -9.44
C LYS A 198 -29.58 -7.26 -9.08
N ALA A 199 -30.20 -6.58 -10.06
CA ALA A 199 -30.82 -5.28 -9.84
C ALA A 199 -31.97 -5.34 -8.83
N THR A 200 -32.82 -6.37 -8.88
CA THR A 200 -33.89 -6.61 -7.90
C THR A 200 -33.34 -6.81 -6.49
N HIS A 201 -32.24 -7.55 -6.35
CA HIS A 201 -31.58 -7.76 -5.06
C HIS A 201 -30.97 -6.46 -4.50
N VAL A 202 -30.31 -5.68 -5.36
CA VAL A 202 -29.76 -4.36 -4.99
C VAL A 202 -30.87 -3.41 -4.54
N GLN A 203 -31.98 -3.35 -5.27
CA GLN A 203 -33.11 -2.48 -4.91
C GLN A 203 -33.75 -2.89 -3.58
N ALA A 204 -33.92 -4.20 -3.34
CA ALA A 204 -34.42 -4.70 -2.07
C ALA A 204 -33.52 -4.28 -0.89
N LEU A 205 -32.20 -4.35 -1.07
CA LEU A 205 -31.25 -3.92 -0.04
C LEU A 205 -31.28 -2.39 0.18
N ARG A 206 -31.41 -1.57 -0.86
CA ARG A 206 -31.56 -0.11 -0.72
C ARG A 206 -32.81 0.26 0.10
N ASN A 207 -33.96 -0.31 -0.26
CA ASN A 207 -35.22 -0.06 0.45
C ASN A 207 -35.11 -0.41 1.95
N LEU A 208 -34.34 -1.46 2.29
CA LEU A 208 -34.11 -1.83 3.69
C LEU A 208 -33.21 -0.85 4.42
N LEU A 209 -32.14 -0.38 3.79
CA LEU A 209 -31.24 0.62 4.38
C LEU A 209 -31.95 1.97 4.58
N GLU A 210 -32.82 2.37 3.65
CA GLU A 210 -33.66 3.56 3.80
C GLU A 210 -34.66 3.41 4.95
N LYS A 211 -35.31 2.25 5.06
CA LYS A 211 -36.23 1.95 6.17
C LYS A 211 -35.53 1.99 7.52
N GLU A 212 -34.31 1.46 7.61
CA GLU A 212 -33.49 1.49 8.83
C GLU A 212 -33.09 2.93 9.21
N SER A 213 -32.73 3.75 8.22
CA SER A 213 -32.46 5.18 8.43
C SER A 213 -33.68 5.92 8.99
N MET A 214 -34.86 5.65 8.43
CA MET A 214 -36.13 6.22 8.91
C MET A 214 -36.48 5.77 10.34
N MET A 215 -36.28 4.49 10.67
CA MET A 215 -36.56 3.97 12.02
C MET A 215 -35.56 4.44 13.09
N SER A 216 -34.31 4.68 12.72
CA SER A 216 -33.30 5.22 13.65
C SER A 216 -33.61 6.67 14.03
N THR A 217 -34.18 7.45 13.10
CA THR A 217 -34.51 8.86 13.32
C THR A 217 -35.62 9.04 14.36
N THR A 218 -36.65 8.18 14.35
CA THR A 218 -37.80 8.30 15.26
C THR A 218 -37.48 7.91 16.71
N SER A 219 -36.45 7.08 16.94
CA SER A 219 -35.99 6.79 18.32
C SER A 219 -35.09 7.88 18.91
N SER A 220 -34.48 8.74 18.09
CA SER A 220 -33.59 9.81 18.59
C SER A 220 -34.32 11.07 19.11
N MET A 221 -35.61 11.22 18.80
CA MET A 221 -36.39 12.41 19.20
C MET A 221 -36.86 12.38 20.67
N SER A 222 -36.66 11.29 21.42
CA SER A 222 -37.14 11.20 22.82
C SER A 222 -36.07 11.54 23.88
N ARG A 223 -34.79 11.76 23.53
CA ARG A 223 -33.74 12.13 24.50
C ARG A 223 -32.67 13.05 23.92
N HIS A 224 -33.05 14.01 23.09
CA HIS A 224 -32.14 15.11 22.77
C HIS A 224 -32.08 16.05 23.99
N LEU A 225 -31.34 15.63 25.01
CA LEU A 225 -30.65 16.63 25.82
C LEU A 225 -29.72 17.36 24.84
N PRO A 226 -29.62 18.70 24.92
CA PRO A 226 -28.63 19.43 24.13
C PRO A 226 -27.26 18.77 24.34
N PRO A 227 -26.39 18.71 23.31
CA PRO A 227 -25.01 18.27 23.52
C PRO A 227 -24.48 19.03 24.75
N PRO A 228 -23.87 18.35 25.74
CA PRO A 228 -23.35 19.04 26.89
C PRO A 228 -22.39 20.10 26.36
N THR A 229 -22.79 21.37 26.47
CA THR A 229 -21.98 22.52 26.09
C THR A 229 -20.93 22.66 27.17
N ILE A 230 -19.99 21.72 27.21
CA ILE A 230 -18.76 21.90 27.97
C ILE A 230 -18.05 23.03 27.23
N SER A 231 -18.01 24.22 27.82
CA SER A 231 -17.30 25.35 27.23
C SER A 231 -15.86 24.92 26.95
N ALA A 232 -15.26 25.48 25.90
CA ALA A 232 -13.82 25.32 25.65
C ALA A 232 -12.98 25.65 26.91
N GLU A 233 -13.47 26.55 27.78
CA GLU A 233 -12.83 26.82 29.08
C GLU A 233 -12.92 25.67 30.09
N ASP A 234 -14.00 24.89 30.11
CA ASP A 234 -14.16 23.77 31.04
C ASP A 234 -13.32 22.56 30.60
N ALA A 235 -13.24 22.30 29.29
CA ALA A 235 -12.32 21.31 28.73
C ALA A 235 -10.85 21.68 29.02
N ALA A 236 -10.50 22.97 28.97
CA ALA A 236 -9.17 23.44 29.33
C ALA A 236 -8.88 23.32 30.84
N ARG A 237 -9.88 23.55 31.70
CA ARG A 237 -9.77 23.36 33.17
C ARG A 237 -9.58 21.89 33.54
N GLU A 238 -10.37 20.97 32.99
CA GLU A 238 -10.21 19.53 33.26
C GLU A 238 -8.84 19.02 32.82
N LYS A 239 -8.33 19.48 31.68
CA LYS A 239 -6.99 19.11 31.21
C LYS A 239 -5.88 19.63 32.13
N ALA A 240 -6.04 20.83 32.69
CA ALA A 240 -5.10 21.38 33.68
C ALA A 240 -5.11 20.62 35.01
N ILE A 241 -6.28 20.18 35.47
CA ILE A 241 -6.43 19.39 36.71
C ILE A 241 -5.85 17.98 36.55
N SER A 242 -5.96 17.40 35.35
CA SER A 242 -5.52 16.03 35.05
C SER A 242 -4.00 15.84 35.03
N GLY A 243 -3.21 16.93 35.08
CA GLY A 243 -1.74 16.85 35.19
C GLY A 243 -1.06 16.24 33.95
N GLU A 244 -1.73 16.22 32.80
CA GLU A 244 -1.18 15.70 31.54
C GLU A 244 0.01 16.57 31.10
N ASN A 245 1.13 15.93 30.80
CA ASN A 245 2.39 16.60 30.50
C ASN A 245 2.28 17.38 29.18
N ARG A 246 2.51 18.70 29.23
CA ARG A 246 2.38 19.66 28.11
C ARG A 246 3.29 19.41 26.89
N ALA A 247 4.06 18.32 26.89
CA ALA A 247 5.00 17.98 25.82
C ALA A 247 4.34 17.27 24.61
N VAL A 248 3.04 16.93 24.69
CA VAL A 248 2.30 16.38 23.56
C VAL A 248 1.56 17.52 22.84
N GLU A 249 2.19 18.06 21.80
CA GLU A 249 1.66 19.12 20.94
C GLU A 249 0.45 18.62 20.13
N HIS A 250 -0.74 18.61 20.73
CA HIS A 250 -1.98 18.63 19.96
C HIS A 250 -2.40 20.07 19.74
N ILE A 251 -1.98 20.57 18.58
CA ILE A 251 -2.33 21.85 17.97
C ILE A 251 -3.85 21.87 17.72
N ALA A 252 -4.59 22.39 18.69
CA ALA A 252 -5.77 23.20 18.40
C ALA A 252 -5.38 24.61 18.85
N GLU A 253 -5.01 25.46 17.90
CA GLU A 253 -4.52 26.82 18.16
C GLU A 253 -5.63 27.68 18.79
N LEU A 254 -5.72 27.65 20.12
CA LEU A 254 -6.31 28.75 20.88
C LEU A 254 -5.45 29.99 20.64
N SER A 255 -6.09 31.15 20.45
CA SER A 255 -5.35 32.40 20.29
C SER A 255 -4.48 32.65 21.53
N ARG A 256 -3.32 33.29 21.33
CA ARG A 256 -2.36 33.59 22.39
C ARG A 256 -3.02 34.30 23.59
N GLU A 257 -4.02 35.14 23.31
CA GLU A 257 -4.78 35.92 24.30
C GLU A 257 -5.68 35.01 25.17
N GLN A 258 -6.35 34.03 24.57
CA GLN A 258 -7.18 33.06 25.29
C GLN A 258 -6.34 32.16 26.19
N ALA A 259 -5.16 31.72 25.70
CA ALA A 259 -4.22 30.94 26.49
C ALA A 259 -3.72 31.71 27.73
N THR A 260 -3.40 33.00 27.60
CA THR A 260 -2.99 33.84 28.74
C THR A 260 -4.11 34.08 29.75
N LYS A 261 -5.36 34.24 29.31
CA LYS A 261 -6.51 34.45 30.20
C LYS A 261 -6.88 33.20 31.01
N ALA A 262 -6.68 32.01 30.44
CA ALA A 262 -6.89 30.76 31.16
C ALA A 262 -5.84 30.53 32.27
N ILE A 263 -4.61 31.03 32.07
CA ILE A 263 -3.51 30.90 33.04
C ILE A 263 -3.73 31.77 34.28
N SER A 264 -4.31 32.97 34.14
CA SER A 264 -4.46 33.91 35.27
C SER A 264 -5.53 33.51 36.30
N VAL A 265 -6.40 32.56 35.98
CA VAL A 265 -7.55 32.16 36.84
C VAL A 265 -7.24 30.93 37.70
N THR A 266 -6.19 30.17 37.39
CA THR A 266 -5.84 28.98 38.18
C THR A 266 -4.68 29.27 39.14
N PRO A 267 -4.90 29.23 40.47
CA PRO A 267 -3.81 29.40 41.43
C PRO A 267 -2.83 28.24 41.28
N SER A 268 -1.55 28.56 41.08
CA SER A 268 -0.49 27.59 40.90
C SER A 268 -0.45 26.60 42.09
N PRO A 269 -0.42 25.28 41.85
CA PRO A 269 -0.34 24.26 42.91
C PRO A 269 0.89 24.42 43.82
N ALA A 270 1.90 25.18 43.38
CA ALA A 270 3.09 25.48 44.16
C ALA A 270 2.84 26.43 45.35
N GLU A 271 1.80 27.27 45.32
CA GLU A 271 1.49 28.18 46.44
C GLU A 271 0.60 27.53 47.51
N ALA A 272 -0.19 26.51 47.17
CA ALA A 272 -1.07 25.83 48.13
C ALA A 272 -0.31 25.02 49.20
N LYS A 273 0.97 24.66 48.95
CA LYS A 273 1.80 23.93 49.93
C LYS A 273 2.54 24.81 50.94
N LYS A 274 2.58 26.15 50.77
CA LYS A 274 3.26 27.06 51.71
C LYS A 274 2.39 27.57 52.87
N ARG A 275 1.05 27.40 52.83
CA ARG A 275 0.16 27.96 53.89
C ARG A 275 -0.14 27.03 55.08
N LYS A 276 0.47 25.83 55.19
CA LYS A 276 0.22 24.89 56.30
C LYS A 276 1.36 24.69 57.31
N LYS A 277 2.46 25.44 57.24
CA LYS A 277 3.54 25.42 58.25
C LYS A 277 3.89 26.84 58.67
N GLY A 278 3.50 27.23 59.89
CA GLY A 278 4.06 28.42 60.55
C GLY A 278 3.02 29.41 61.10
N ARG A 279 2.34 29.04 62.18
CA ARG A 279 1.68 30.03 63.06
C ARG A 279 1.83 29.59 64.53
N ARG A 280 3.06 29.60 65.03
CA ARG A 280 3.42 29.55 66.47
C ARG A 280 4.80 30.22 66.67
N GLY A 281 4.84 31.27 67.51
CA GLY A 281 6.03 31.96 68.06
C GLY A 281 6.72 32.90 67.06
N GLY A 282 7.12 34.14 67.37
CA GLY A 282 7.45 34.81 68.64
C GLY A 282 8.90 35.32 68.57
N GLY A 283 9.14 36.62 68.85
CA GLY A 283 10.46 37.29 68.89
C GLY A 283 10.82 37.96 67.54
N GLU A 284 10.88 39.29 67.38
CA GLU A 284 11.63 40.37 68.06
C GLU A 284 13.13 40.40 67.73
N LYS A 285 13.54 41.57 67.19
CA LYS A 285 14.88 42.20 67.05
C LYS A 285 15.77 41.88 65.83
N ASP A 286 15.87 42.93 65.00
CA ASP A 286 17.05 43.71 64.60
C ASP A 286 18.12 43.16 63.62
N ASP A 287 18.41 44.07 62.67
CA ASP A 287 19.66 44.41 61.99
C ASP A 287 20.23 43.65 60.76
N GLU A 288 20.53 44.51 59.78
CA GLU A 288 21.68 44.54 58.85
C GLU A 288 21.89 43.54 57.68
N ALA A 289 21.87 44.14 56.47
CA ALA A 289 22.89 44.14 55.42
C ALA A 289 23.31 42.86 54.65
N GLY A 290 23.55 43.05 53.34
CA GLY A 290 24.39 42.19 52.48
C GLY A 290 23.61 41.40 51.41
N VAL A 291 23.49 41.87 50.17
CA VAL A 291 24.42 41.63 49.03
C VAL A 291 24.73 40.15 48.79
N GLU A 292 24.25 39.58 47.67
CA GLU A 292 25.13 38.93 46.68
C GLU A 292 24.41 38.48 45.40
N LYS A 293 25.01 38.85 44.26
CA LYS A 293 24.69 38.40 42.90
C LYS A 293 25.28 36.99 42.70
N ARG A 294 24.49 36.04 42.21
CA ARG A 294 25.02 34.77 41.66
C ARG A 294 24.71 34.63 40.18
N LYS A 295 25.77 34.76 39.38
CA LYS A 295 25.85 34.40 37.96
C LYS A 295 25.82 32.87 37.86
N SER A 296 24.96 32.32 36.98
CA SER A 296 24.93 30.89 36.65
C SER A 296 25.56 30.66 35.27
N THR A 297 26.49 29.71 35.24
CA THR A 297 27.46 29.44 34.18
C THR A 297 26.89 28.44 33.17
N ARG A 298 26.98 28.82 31.90
CA ARG A 298 26.66 28.02 30.70
C ARG A 298 27.68 26.88 30.54
N ARG A 299 27.26 25.62 30.67
CA ARG A 299 28.10 24.44 30.38
C ARG A 299 27.79 23.90 28.98
N LYS A 300 28.80 23.97 28.11
CA LYS A 300 28.86 23.48 26.74
C LYS A 300 29.32 22.01 26.80
N LEU A 301 28.56 21.07 26.24
CA LEU A 301 28.98 19.68 26.07
C LEU A 301 29.20 19.44 24.57
N LEU A 302 30.48 19.37 24.20
CA LEU A 302 30.96 18.71 22.99
C LEU A 302 31.10 17.22 23.33
N HIS A 303 30.65 16.34 22.44
CA HIS A 303 31.18 14.98 22.35
C HIS A 303 31.54 14.74 20.89
N ASP A 304 32.84 14.79 20.62
CA ASP A 304 33.52 14.05 19.57
C ASP A 304 33.34 12.55 19.82
N ASN A 305 33.22 11.78 18.73
CA ASN A 305 33.72 10.40 18.67
C ASN A 305 33.99 10.05 17.20
N THR A 306 35.26 10.19 16.84
CA THR A 306 35.97 9.50 15.76
C THR A 306 36.42 8.12 16.24
N ASP A 307 36.22 7.08 15.42
CA ASP A 307 37.16 5.97 15.15
C ASP A 307 36.41 5.00 14.21
N ASP A 308 36.78 4.81 12.94
CA ASP A 308 38.02 4.27 12.37
C ASP A 308 38.26 2.79 12.73
N GLY A 309 38.51 1.96 11.71
CA GLY A 309 38.53 0.52 11.87
C GLY A 309 38.53 -0.26 10.55
N SER A 310 39.59 -0.07 9.77
CA SER A 310 39.97 -0.89 8.62
C SER A 310 40.47 -2.29 9.02
N LYS A 311 40.11 -3.32 8.26
CA LYS A 311 41.01 -4.31 7.65
C LYS A 311 40.27 -5.25 6.71
#